data_AF-A0A2N3YMC7-F1
#
_entry.id   AF-A0A2N3YMC7-F1
#
_cell.length_a   1.000
_cell.length_b   1.000
_cell.length_c   1.000
_cell.angle_alpha   90.00
_cell.angle_beta   90.00
_cell.angle_gamma   90.00
#
_symmetry.space_group_name_H-M   'P 1'
#
loop_
_entity.id
_entity.type
_entity.pdbx_description
1 polymer ?
#
loop_
_entity_poly.entity_id
_entity_poly.type
_entity_poly.pdbx_seq_one_letter_code
_entity_poly.pdbx_strand_id
1 'polypeptide(L)'
;MAGYKQYTLCSQPMSWMSPAAYIATATAAIAAIFALLGYGTFPCGLILIEAFAAAGGVAFCDWWLNIRLVCLGGDESVIGAVISVETPQEKVGNVDLGDPKTIANALDTDYSINLLVYPTMPGVDQAHLETSVPYGYLAAETDGVRDHVGFFTGEKARDKKGVLPSTAVLHAEFEGAGIADFRVGLLVAYGLALAAWALCVALPPPFGWIVGGILALLALLAALLGGAIGVGDAGSPSDVEGAPTEIHQPDDKGLGSDLLYVRGRWVFDSLHTGWNELHPIKACTVVGSWDGDWSSDTVGVKDRLDAAFDAAERDDVIKRQGKTEHQWRVHPLVDGCELSTEPAPDGGPVLR
;
A
#
# COMPACT_ATOMS: atom_id res chain seq x y z
N MET A 1 -16.76 -1.19 11.75
CA MET A 1 -16.05 -2.30 11.07
C MET A 1 -14.58 -1.97 11.02
N ALA A 2 -13.67 -2.93 11.23
CA ALA A 2 -12.26 -2.70 10.94
C ALA A 2 -12.12 -2.67 9.41
N GLY A 3 -11.66 -1.54 8.86
CA GLY A 3 -11.31 -1.46 7.44
C GLY A 3 -9.99 -2.18 7.15
N TYR A 4 -9.63 -2.27 5.88
CA TYR A 4 -8.30 -2.74 5.48
C TYR A 4 -7.19 -1.90 6.13
N LYS A 5 -6.02 -2.52 6.31
CA LYS A 5 -4.81 -1.86 6.79
C LYS A 5 -4.45 -0.70 5.86
N GLN A 6 -3.95 0.39 6.45
CA GLN A 6 -3.50 1.57 5.71
C GLN A 6 -2.23 2.12 6.37
N TYR A 7 -1.15 2.22 5.60
CA TYR A 7 0.16 2.71 6.05
C TYR A 7 0.63 3.92 5.25
N THR A 8 0.17 4.06 4.01
CA THR A 8 0.58 5.11 3.09
C THR A 8 -0.33 6.33 3.15
N LEU A 9 0.32 7.48 2.98
CA LEU A 9 -0.28 8.77 2.72
C LEU A 9 0.10 9.22 1.31
N CYS A 10 -0.78 9.97 0.69
CA CYS A 10 -0.46 10.64 -0.56
C CYS A 10 0.04 12.06 -0.29
N SER A 11 1.01 12.50 -1.08
CA SER A 11 1.49 13.88 -1.11
C SER A 11 0.73 14.70 -2.16
N GLN A 12 0.69 16.02 -1.98
CA GLN A 12 0.20 16.90 -3.03
C GLN A 12 1.18 16.91 -4.20
N PRO A 13 0.73 17.02 -5.46
CA PRO A 13 1.62 16.99 -6.63
C PRO A 13 2.81 17.96 -6.51
N MET A 14 2.57 19.19 -6.05
CA MET A 14 3.61 20.21 -5.85
C MET A 14 4.64 19.88 -4.75
N SER A 15 4.33 18.94 -3.86
CA SER A 15 5.20 18.48 -2.77
C SER A 15 5.93 17.18 -3.11
N TRP A 16 5.65 16.59 -4.28
CA TRP A 16 6.31 15.37 -4.72
C TRP A 16 7.80 15.62 -4.94
N MET A 17 8.61 14.63 -4.57
CA MET A 17 10.05 14.61 -4.80
C MET A 17 10.46 13.21 -5.26
N SER A 18 11.46 13.15 -6.14
CA SER A 18 12.09 11.87 -6.48
C SER A 18 12.75 11.25 -5.24
N PRO A 19 12.86 9.91 -5.15
CA PRO A 19 13.44 9.25 -3.98
C PRO A 19 14.87 9.71 -3.70
N ALA A 20 15.67 9.91 -4.76
CA ALA A 20 17.04 10.39 -4.63
C ALA A 20 17.10 11.81 -4.04
N ALA A 21 16.24 12.72 -4.48
CA ALA A 21 16.19 14.08 -3.96
C ALA A 21 15.72 14.12 -2.50
N TYR A 22 14.73 13.29 -2.16
CA TYR A 22 14.23 13.18 -0.80
C TYR A 22 15.30 12.65 0.16
N ILE A 23 15.92 11.51 -0.17
CA ILE A 23 16.97 10.88 0.64
C ILE A 23 18.16 11.83 0.82
N ALA A 24 18.61 12.49 -0.26
CA ALA A 24 19.72 13.44 -0.19
C ALA A 24 19.40 14.61 0.76
N THR A 25 18.19 15.16 0.67
CA THR A 25 17.75 16.27 1.53
C THR A 25 17.64 15.83 2.99
N ALA A 26 17.02 14.67 3.24
CA ALA A 26 16.81 14.13 4.58
C ALA A 26 18.12 13.74 5.29
N THR A 27 19.14 13.32 4.54
CA THR A 27 20.42 12.85 5.10
C THR A 27 21.55 13.90 5.07
N ALA A 28 21.33 15.07 4.47
CA ALA A 28 22.37 16.10 4.30
C ALA A 28 23.03 16.56 5.62
N ALA A 29 22.22 16.83 6.66
CA ALA A 29 22.73 17.26 7.96
C ALA A 29 23.58 16.17 8.63
N ILE A 30 23.14 14.92 8.49
CA ILE A 30 23.83 13.75 9.03
C ILE A 30 25.17 13.54 8.29
N ALA A 31 25.20 13.67 6.96
CA ALA A 31 26.43 13.60 6.16
C ALA A 31 27.47 14.65 6.58
N ALA A 32 27.03 15.88 6.89
CA ALA A 32 27.91 16.94 7.38
C ALA A 32 28.54 16.60 8.74
N ILE A 33 27.74 16.04 9.66
CA ILE A 33 28.23 15.56 10.96
C ILE A 33 29.26 14.44 10.77
N PHE A 34 29.01 13.51 9.86
CA PHE A 34 29.96 12.43 9.54
C PHE A 34 31.30 12.96 9.01
N ALA A 35 31.28 13.94 8.12
CA ALA A 35 32.49 14.55 7.59
C ALA A 35 33.34 15.23 8.70
N LEU A 36 32.68 15.82 9.71
CA LEU A 36 33.35 16.50 10.82
C LEU A 36 33.88 15.55 11.90
N LEU A 37 33.12 14.49 12.23
CA LEU A 37 33.40 13.61 13.38
C LEU A 37 34.07 12.28 13.02
N GLY A 38 33.96 11.83 11.77
CA GLY A 38 34.55 10.57 11.31
C GLY A 38 36.06 10.65 11.12
N TYR A 39 36.61 11.84 10.87
CA TYR A 39 38.05 12.01 10.67
C TYR A 39 38.80 11.90 12.00
N GLY A 40 39.62 10.85 12.15
CA GLY A 40 40.49 10.67 13.31
C GLY A 40 39.96 9.79 14.45
N THR A 41 38.75 9.21 14.31
CA THR A 41 38.15 8.32 15.33
C THR A 41 38.25 6.83 14.99
N PHE A 42 39.25 6.41 14.20
CA PHE A 42 39.42 5.00 13.84
C PHE A 42 39.67 4.11 15.08
N PRO A 43 39.01 2.94 15.22
CA PRO A 43 38.04 2.33 14.30
C PRO A 43 36.57 2.77 14.49
N CYS A 44 36.24 3.49 15.56
CA CYS A 44 34.88 3.93 15.88
C CYS A 44 34.19 4.71 14.76
N GLY A 45 34.95 5.49 13.99
CA GLY A 45 34.44 6.20 12.81
C GLY A 45 33.86 5.30 11.71
N LEU A 46 34.10 3.98 11.73
CA LEU A 46 33.46 3.05 10.79
C LEU A 46 31.98 2.80 11.14
N ILE A 47 31.61 2.87 12.43
CA ILE A 47 30.22 2.66 12.90
C ILE A 47 29.29 3.75 12.35
N LEU A 48 29.85 4.93 12.11
CA LEU A 48 29.15 6.04 11.47
C LEU A 48 28.60 5.68 10.08
N ILE A 49 29.24 4.78 9.33
CA ILE A 49 28.75 4.32 8.03
C ILE A 49 27.40 3.61 8.19
N GLU A 50 27.28 2.76 9.20
CA GLU A 50 26.04 2.04 9.51
C GLU A 50 24.92 3.00 9.92
N ALA A 51 25.21 3.99 10.76
CA ALA A 51 24.25 5.03 11.11
C ALA A 51 23.79 5.84 9.88
N PHE A 52 24.69 6.14 8.93
CA PHE A 52 24.32 6.80 7.68
C PHE A 52 23.40 5.93 6.82
N ALA A 53 23.74 4.65 6.67
CA ALA A 53 22.94 3.69 5.92
C ALA A 53 21.55 3.53 6.53
N ALA A 54 21.44 3.40 7.86
CA ALA A 54 20.16 3.32 8.55
C ALA A 54 19.33 4.60 8.36
N ALA A 55 19.93 5.78 8.48
CA ALA A 55 19.24 7.06 8.23
C ALA A 55 18.75 7.17 6.77
N GLY A 56 19.55 6.75 5.79
CA GLY A 56 19.15 6.69 4.39
C GLY A 56 17.97 5.73 4.17
N GLY A 57 18.01 4.57 4.82
CA GLY A 57 16.91 3.60 4.81
C GLY A 57 15.62 4.18 5.41
N VAL A 58 15.71 4.88 6.56
CA VAL A 58 14.55 5.54 7.18
C VAL A 58 13.98 6.58 6.22
N ALA A 59 14.83 7.40 5.59
CA ALA A 59 14.40 8.40 4.62
C ALA A 59 13.73 7.78 3.39
N PHE A 60 14.22 6.63 2.92
CA PHE A 60 13.59 5.88 1.84
C PHE A 60 12.21 5.35 2.23
N CYS A 61 12.08 4.73 3.41
CA CYS A 61 10.78 4.24 3.89
C CYS A 61 9.80 5.40 4.10
N ASP A 62 10.29 6.54 4.57
CA ASP A 62 9.47 7.73 4.76
C ASP A 62 8.99 8.33 3.43
N TRP A 63 9.85 8.35 2.41
CA TRP A 63 9.45 8.68 1.04
C TRP A 63 8.38 7.72 0.51
N TRP A 64 8.58 6.41 0.68
CA TRP A 64 7.64 5.39 0.22
C TRP A 64 6.26 5.54 0.87
N LEU A 65 6.23 5.73 2.19
CA LEU A 65 5.00 5.80 2.96
C LEU A 65 4.28 7.15 2.82
N ASN A 66 4.96 8.25 2.49
CA ASN A 66 4.35 9.58 2.60
C ASN A 66 4.45 10.47 1.35
N ILE A 67 5.35 10.17 0.42
CA ILE A 67 5.68 11.04 -0.72
C ILE A 67 5.44 10.36 -2.06
N ARG A 68 5.74 9.07 -2.17
CA ARG A 68 5.66 8.26 -3.39
C ARG A 68 4.30 8.38 -4.08
N LEU A 69 3.22 8.26 -3.31
CA LEU A 69 1.86 8.37 -3.82
C LEU A 69 1.48 9.85 -3.94
N VAL A 70 0.86 10.24 -5.06
CA VAL A 70 0.39 11.61 -5.30
C VAL A 70 -1.13 11.63 -5.29
N CYS A 71 -1.73 12.53 -4.51
CA CYS A 71 -3.19 12.62 -4.37
C CYS A 71 -3.83 13.13 -5.68
N LEU A 72 -4.84 12.43 -6.19
CA LEU A 72 -5.57 12.83 -7.41
C LEU A 72 -6.98 13.35 -7.11
N GLY A 73 -7.43 13.27 -5.85
CA GLY A 73 -8.70 13.80 -5.39
C GLY A 73 -9.02 13.27 -4.01
N GLY A 74 -9.64 12.10 -3.95
CA GLY A 74 -10.04 11.46 -2.71
C GLY A 74 -10.25 9.97 -2.91
N ASP A 75 -11.24 9.42 -2.21
CA ASP A 75 -11.64 8.04 -2.41
C ASP A 75 -12.58 7.93 -3.60
N GLU A 76 -12.27 7.02 -4.50
CA GLU A 76 -13.06 6.71 -5.69
C GLU A 76 -13.43 5.22 -5.69
N SER A 77 -14.44 4.87 -6.48
CA SER A 77 -14.88 3.50 -6.62
C SER A 77 -15.10 3.10 -8.08
N VAL A 78 -14.99 1.80 -8.34
CA VAL A 78 -15.07 1.21 -9.68
C VAL A 78 -15.64 -0.20 -9.60
N ILE A 79 -16.26 -0.66 -10.68
CA ILE A 79 -16.46 -2.09 -10.93
C ILE A 79 -15.56 -2.51 -12.09
N GLY A 80 -14.76 -3.54 -11.85
CA GLY A 80 -13.84 -4.09 -12.84
C GLY A 80 -13.78 -5.61 -12.80
N ALA A 81 -13.45 -6.21 -13.94
CA ALA A 81 -13.16 -7.63 -14.07
C ALA A 81 -11.68 -7.86 -13.79
N VAL A 82 -11.37 -8.87 -12.97
CA VAL A 82 -9.97 -9.18 -12.65
C VAL A 82 -9.28 -9.76 -13.89
N ILE A 83 -8.20 -9.12 -14.32
CA ILE A 83 -7.31 -9.61 -15.38
C ILE A 83 -6.18 -10.42 -14.79
N SER A 84 -5.53 -9.88 -13.77
CA SER A 84 -4.48 -10.56 -13.03
C SER A 84 -4.44 -10.15 -11.57
N VAL A 85 -3.81 -11.03 -10.79
CA VAL A 85 -3.51 -10.82 -9.38
C VAL A 85 -2.00 -10.96 -9.21
N GLU A 86 -1.42 -10.05 -8.45
CA GLU A 86 -0.01 -10.08 -8.02
C GLU A 86 0.00 -10.25 -6.50
N THR A 87 0.24 -11.48 -6.06
CA THR A 87 0.31 -11.75 -4.62
C THR A 87 1.63 -11.22 -4.06
N PRO A 88 1.68 -10.87 -2.77
CA PRO A 88 2.92 -10.46 -2.10
C PRO A 88 4.07 -11.46 -2.34
N GLN A 89 3.76 -12.77 -2.33
CA GLN A 89 4.75 -13.81 -2.55
C GLN A 89 5.29 -13.86 -3.99
N GLU A 90 4.52 -13.39 -4.98
CA GLU A 90 4.95 -13.31 -6.38
C GLU A 90 5.85 -12.09 -6.62
N LYS A 91 5.71 -11.04 -5.81
CA LYS A 91 6.59 -9.85 -5.83
C LYS A 91 7.96 -10.15 -5.19
N VAL A 92 8.02 -11.04 -4.20
CA VAL A 92 9.26 -11.54 -3.59
C VAL A 92 9.98 -12.49 -4.56
N GLY A 93 10.69 -11.93 -5.54
CA GLY A 93 11.62 -12.67 -6.40
C GLY A 93 12.90 -13.11 -5.68
N ASN A 94 13.95 -13.44 -6.45
CA ASN A 94 15.29 -13.63 -5.86
C ASN A 94 15.80 -12.28 -5.35
N VAL A 95 15.90 -12.13 -4.02
CA VAL A 95 16.47 -10.93 -3.40
C VAL A 95 17.97 -10.89 -3.62
N ASP A 96 18.44 -9.91 -4.40
CA ASP A 96 19.84 -9.54 -4.49
C ASP A 96 20.09 -8.38 -3.51
N LEU A 97 20.79 -8.65 -2.42
CA LEU A 97 21.12 -7.63 -1.42
C LEU A 97 22.00 -6.49 -1.98
N GLY A 98 22.59 -6.66 -3.17
CA GLY A 98 23.32 -5.63 -3.90
C GLY A 98 22.45 -4.75 -4.82
N ASP A 99 21.20 -5.15 -5.08
CA ASP A 99 20.25 -4.38 -5.88
C ASP A 99 19.10 -3.86 -5.00
N PRO A 100 19.09 -2.54 -4.68
CA PRO A 100 18.03 -1.91 -3.89
C PRO A 100 16.62 -2.13 -4.45
N LYS A 101 16.47 -2.35 -5.75
CA LYS A 101 15.17 -2.63 -6.36
C LYS A 101 14.61 -3.97 -5.90
N THR A 102 15.44 -5.01 -5.83
CA THR A 102 14.97 -6.33 -5.39
C THR A 102 14.64 -6.37 -3.90
N ILE A 103 15.34 -5.57 -3.09
CA ILE A 103 15.00 -5.37 -1.67
C ILE A 103 13.67 -4.62 -1.54
N ALA A 104 13.49 -3.53 -2.29
CA ALA A 104 12.24 -2.77 -2.29
C ALA A 104 11.05 -3.65 -2.71
N ASN A 105 11.19 -4.44 -3.77
CA ASN A 105 10.15 -5.37 -4.22
C ASN A 105 9.85 -6.47 -3.19
N ALA A 106 10.82 -6.89 -2.38
CA ALA A 106 10.59 -7.87 -1.33
C ALA A 106 9.80 -7.28 -0.14
N LEU A 107 9.90 -5.97 0.06
CA LEU A 107 9.21 -5.24 1.13
C LEU A 107 7.90 -4.60 0.67
N ASP A 108 7.67 -4.54 -0.64
CA ASP A 108 6.34 -4.36 -1.22
C ASP A 108 5.52 -5.63 -0.96
N THR A 109 4.81 -5.61 0.16
CA THR A 109 3.96 -6.71 0.60
C THR A 109 2.49 -6.45 0.29
N ASP A 110 2.22 -5.56 -0.67
CA ASP A 110 0.88 -5.25 -1.13
C ASP A 110 0.33 -6.40 -1.99
N TYR A 111 -0.96 -6.68 -1.83
CA TYR A 111 -1.68 -7.60 -2.70
C TYR A 111 -2.36 -6.78 -3.79
N SER A 112 -1.94 -6.97 -5.04
CA SER A 112 -2.40 -6.14 -6.15
C SER A 112 -3.36 -6.88 -7.06
N ILE A 113 -4.32 -6.13 -7.58
CA ILE A 113 -5.28 -6.59 -8.59
C ILE A 113 -5.28 -5.62 -9.77
N ASN A 114 -5.28 -6.19 -10.96
CA ASN A 114 -5.37 -5.46 -12.21
C ASN A 114 -6.77 -5.60 -12.79
N LEU A 115 -7.49 -4.50 -12.89
CA LEU A 115 -8.90 -4.48 -13.28
C LEU A 115 -9.07 -4.02 -14.72
N LEU A 116 -9.74 -4.86 -15.53
CA LEU A 116 -10.40 -4.39 -16.75
C LEU A 116 -11.64 -3.61 -16.33
N VAL A 117 -11.63 -2.31 -16.61
CA VAL A 117 -12.65 -1.41 -16.10
C VAL A 117 -13.85 -1.36 -17.06
N TYR A 118 -15.08 -1.42 -16.52
CA TYR A 118 -16.29 -1.26 -17.33
C TYR A 118 -16.27 0.08 -18.10
N PRO A 119 -16.73 0.14 -19.37
CA PRO A 119 -17.24 -0.94 -20.22
C PRO A 119 -16.19 -1.49 -21.19
N THR A 120 -14.90 -1.35 -20.88
CA THR A 120 -13.82 -1.74 -21.80
C THR A 120 -13.71 -3.26 -21.94
N MET A 121 -13.04 -3.71 -23.01
CA MET A 121 -12.85 -5.13 -23.32
C MET A 121 -11.35 -5.48 -23.35
N PRO A 122 -10.98 -6.77 -23.17
CA PRO A 122 -9.58 -7.18 -23.26
C PRO A 122 -8.93 -6.72 -24.57
N GLY A 123 -7.69 -6.21 -24.47
CA GLY A 123 -6.91 -5.70 -25.59
C GLY A 123 -7.04 -4.20 -25.82
N VAL A 124 -7.82 -3.51 -24.99
CA VAL A 124 -7.90 -2.06 -24.98
C VAL A 124 -6.52 -1.44 -24.68
N ASP A 125 -6.18 -0.36 -25.38
CA ASP A 125 -4.98 0.42 -25.09
C ASP A 125 -5.25 1.54 -24.07
N GLN A 126 -4.18 2.17 -23.59
CA GLN A 126 -4.25 3.19 -22.54
C GLN A 126 -5.14 4.37 -22.98
N ALA A 127 -4.95 4.89 -24.18
CA ALA A 127 -5.71 6.03 -24.69
C ALA A 127 -7.22 5.75 -24.79
N HIS A 128 -7.60 4.51 -25.13
CA HIS A 128 -9.00 4.12 -25.14
C HIS A 128 -9.55 3.94 -23.72
N LEU A 129 -8.78 3.36 -22.79
CA LEU A 129 -9.21 3.24 -21.39
C LEU A 129 -9.48 4.63 -20.79
N GLU A 130 -8.57 5.60 -20.99
CA GLU A 130 -8.67 6.96 -20.46
C GLU A 130 -9.94 7.71 -20.88
N THR A 131 -10.43 7.42 -22.09
CA THR A 131 -11.61 8.07 -22.65
C THR A 131 -12.91 7.28 -22.44
N SER A 132 -12.81 6.10 -21.80
CA SER A 132 -13.97 5.26 -21.51
C SER A 132 -14.85 5.88 -20.41
N VAL A 133 -16.16 5.79 -20.59
CA VAL A 133 -17.15 6.32 -19.64
C VAL A 133 -17.85 5.15 -18.95
N PRO A 134 -18.00 5.17 -17.62
CA PRO A 134 -17.81 6.33 -16.73
C PRO A 134 -16.46 6.40 -16.00
N TYR A 135 -15.59 5.39 -16.10
CA TYR A 135 -14.46 5.24 -15.16
C TYR A 135 -13.08 5.55 -15.75
N GLY A 136 -12.98 5.82 -17.06
CA GLY A 136 -11.68 6.00 -17.74
C GLY A 136 -10.81 7.10 -17.14
N TYR A 137 -11.43 8.12 -16.54
CA TYR A 137 -10.71 9.19 -15.84
C TYR A 137 -9.81 8.68 -14.70
N LEU A 138 -10.17 7.56 -14.05
CA LEU A 138 -9.36 6.97 -12.97
C LEU A 138 -7.98 6.53 -13.48
N ALA A 139 -7.90 6.10 -14.74
CA ALA A 139 -6.67 5.67 -15.38
C ALA A 139 -5.99 6.78 -16.20
N ALA A 140 -6.48 8.02 -16.19
CA ALA A 140 -5.97 9.10 -17.04
C ALA A 140 -4.98 10.02 -16.34
N GLU A 141 -3.95 10.47 -17.06
CA GLU A 141 -3.02 11.47 -16.55
C GLU A 141 -3.77 12.74 -16.11
N THR A 142 -3.43 13.25 -14.93
CA THR A 142 -4.00 14.50 -14.40
C THR A 142 -3.03 15.66 -14.61
N ASP A 143 -3.57 16.89 -14.65
CA ASP A 143 -2.76 18.10 -14.76
C ASP A 143 -1.71 18.20 -13.65
N GLY A 144 -2.06 17.80 -12.41
CA GLY A 144 -1.12 17.82 -11.29
C GLY A 144 0.08 16.89 -11.49
N VAL A 145 -0.15 15.67 -11.99
CA VAL A 145 0.93 14.72 -12.29
C VAL A 145 1.79 15.23 -13.44
N ARG A 146 1.17 15.66 -14.53
CA ARG A 146 1.89 16.17 -15.70
C ARG A 146 2.75 17.39 -15.36
N ASP A 147 2.22 18.34 -14.61
CA ASP A 147 2.85 19.64 -14.39
C ASP A 147 3.89 19.60 -13.24
N HIS A 148 3.79 18.65 -12.30
CA HIS A 148 4.67 18.59 -11.12
C HIS A 148 5.52 17.33 -10.98
N VAL A 149 5.06 16.18 -11.48
CA VAL A 149 5.82 14.92 -11.47
C VAL A 149 6.55 14.75 -12.81
N GLY A 150 5.85 15.00 -13.92
CA GLY A 150 6.42 15.08 -15.26
C GLY A 150 6.59 13.74 -15.99
N PHE A 151 5.94 12.67 -15.52
CA PHE A 151 5.88 11.39 -16.22
C PHE A 151 4.60 10.61 -15.90
N PHE A 152 4.12 9.86 -16.88
CA PHE A 152 2.97 8.98 -16.79
C PHE A 152 3.02 7.97 -17.96
N THR A 153 2.80 6.68 -17.69
CA THR A 153 2.73 5.65 -18.74
C THR A 153 1.39 4.92 -18.82
N GLY A 154 0.59 4.98 -17.76
CA GLY A 154 -0.51 4.06 -17.55
C GLY A 154 -0.03 2.65 -17.23
N GLU A 155 -0.97 1.72 -17.06
CA GLU A 155 -0.68 0.35 -16.62
C GLU A 155 -1.30 -0.70 -17.55
N LYS A 156 -0.58 -1.81 -17.75
CA LYS A 156 -1.00 -2.89 -18.65
C LYS A 156 -0.75 -4.26 -18.04
N ALA A 157 -1.81 -5.03 -17.90
CA ALA A 157 -1.73 -6.40 -17.44
C ALA A 157 -1.97 -7.42 -18.55
N ARG A 158 -1.58 -8.66 -18.25
CA ARG A 158 -1.96 -9.90 -18.95
C ARG A 158 -2.43 -10.89 -17.91
N ASP A 159 -3.37 -11.75 -18.28
CA ASP A 159 -3.72 -12.89 -17.45
C ASP A 159 -2.52 -13.85 -17.32
N LYS A 160 -2.45 -14.59 -16.22
CA LYS A 160 -1.33 -15.52 -15.94
C LYS A 160 -1.16 -16.59 -17.01
N LYS A 161 -2.22 -16.92 -17.76
CA LYS A 161 -2.20 -17.95 -18.81
C LYS A 161 -1.85 -17.37 -20.18
N GLY A 162 -1.81 -16.04 -20.30
CA GLY A 162 -1.56 -15.32 -21.56
C GLY A 162 -2.61 -15.56 -22.62
N VAL A 163 -3.84 -15.93 -22.22
CA VAL A 163 -4.97 -16.17 -23.13
C VAL A 163 -5.56 -14.86 -23.61
N LEU A 164 -5.66 -13.88 -22.72
CA LEU A 164 -6.12 -12.53 -23.03
C LEU A 164 -4.98 -11.70 -23.61
N PRO A 165 -5.27 -10.79 -24.56
CA PRO A 165 -4.29 -9.82 -25.03
C PRO A 165 -3.87 -8.88 -23.89
N SER A 166 -2.69 -8.27 -24.03
CA SER A 166 -2.24 -7.21 -23.13
C SER A 166 -3.26 -6.09 -23.12
N THR A 167 -3.73 -5.71 -21.94
CA THR A 167 -4.90 -4.84 -21.75
C THR A 167 -4.50 -3.70 -20.84
N ALA A 168 -4.87 -2.46 -21.19
CA ALA A 168 -4.76 -1.34 -20.25
C ALA A 168 -5.74 -1.57 -19.09
N VAL A 169 -5.26 -1.40 -17.87
CA VAL A 169 -6.00 -1.73 -16.64
C VAL A 169 -5.96 -0.58 -15.66
N LEU A 170 -6.87 -0.62 -14.69
CA LEU A 170 -6.73 0.14 -13.46
C LEU A 170 -6.14 -0.78 -12.40
N HIS A 171 -5.00 -0.38 -11.85
CA HIS A 171 -4.35 -1.08 -10.74
C HIS A 171 -5.02 -0.72 -9.41
N ALA A 172 -5.08 -1.67 -8.49
CA ALA A 172 -5.57 -1.44 -7.13
C ALA A 172 -4.89 -2.38 -6.13
N GLU A 173 -4.61 -1.90 -4.92
CA GLU A 173 -3.79 -2.64 -3.96
C GLU A 173 -4.39 -2.69 -2.55
N PHE A 174 -4.40 -3.90 -1.97
CA PHE A 174 -4.57 -4.08 -0.52
C PHE A 174 -3.21 -3.92 0.13
N GLU A 175 -3.12 -2.97 1.05
CA GLU A 175 -1.83 -2.54 1.58
C GLU A 175 -1.29 -3.49 2.66
N GLY A 176 -0.02 -3.84 2.53
CA GLY A 176 0.79 -4.57 3.51
C GLY A 176 1.63 -3.64 4.38
N ALA A 177 2.15 -4.16 5.49
CA ALA A 177 2.93 -3.36 6.44
C ALA A 177 4.44 -3.36 6.16
N GLY A 178 4.90 -4.00 5.08
CA GLY A 178 6.30 -4.38 4.92
C GLY A 178 7.30 -3.23 5.07
N ILE A 179 7.02 -2.11 4.42
CA ILE A 179 7.84 -0.89 4.52
C ILE A 179 7.68 -0.20 5.88
N ALA A 180 6.49 -0.22 6.48
CA ALA A 180 6.25 0.36 7.79
C ALA A 180 7.04 -0.37 8.89
N ASP A 181 7.03 -1.70 8.88
CA ASP A 181 7.79 -2.52 9.83
C ASP A 181 9.30 -2.41 9.61
N PHE A 182 9.74 -2.37 8.34
CA PHE A 182 11.14 -2.15 8.03
C PHE A 182 11.63 -0.78 8.56
N ARG A 183 10.82 0.28 8.43
CA ARG A 183 11.10 1.59 8.99
C ARG A 183 11.30 1.55 10.51
N VAL A 184 10.50 0.77 11.24
CA VAL A 184 10.66 0.60 12.69
C VAL A 184 12.00 -0.06 13.00
N GLY A 185 12.35 -1.14 12.31
CA GLY A 185 13.65 -1.80 12.47
C GLY A 185 14.83 -0.87 12.19
N LEU A 186 14.73 -0.06 11.13
CA LEU A 186 15.75 0.93 10.77
C LEU A 186 15.87 2.07 11.78
N LEU A 187 14.77 2.53 12.39
CA LEU A 187 14.82 3.53 13.46
C LEU A 187 15.54 2.99 14.71
N VAL A 188 15.29 1.73 15.08
CA VAL A 188 16.01 1.06 16.17
C VAL A 188 17.49 0.90 15.82
N ALA A 189 17.79 0.44 14.60
CA ALA A 189 19.17 0.30 14.11
C ALA A 189 19.91 1.64 14.14
N TYR A 190 19.28 2.72 13.68
CA TYR A 190 19.85 4.06 13.69
C TYR A 190 20.20 4.52 15.11
N GLY A 191 19.28 4.36 16.06
CA GLY A 191 19.53 4.69 17.47
C GLY A 191 20.66 3.89 18.08
N LEU A 192 20.71 2.58 17.81
CA LEU A 192 21.78 1.69 18.29
C LEU A 192 23.14 2.04 17.66
N ALA A 193 23.20 2.36 16.36
CA ALA A 193 24.43 2.74 15.68
C ALA A 193 25.00 4.07 16.19
N LEU A 194 24.14 5.06 16.48
CA LEU A 194 24.57 6.30 17.12
C LEU A 194 25.11 6.07 18.53
N ALA A 195 24.44 5.24 19.33
CA ALA A 195 24.91 4.87 20.66
C ALA A 195 26.23 4.08 20.60
N ALA A 196 26.37 3.18 19.64
CA ALA A 196 27.57 2.41 19.37
C ALA A 196 28.77 3.32 19.08
N TRP A 197 28.60 4.29 18.19
CA TRP A 197 29.65 5.28 17.90
C TRP A 197 30.01 6.10 19.14
N ALA A 198 29.00 6.65 19.84
CA ALA A 198 29.22 7.51 20.99
C ALA A 198 29.98 6.81 22.11
N LEU A 199 29.60 5.57 22.45
CA LEU A 199 30.27 4.77 23.48
C LEU A 199 31.64 4.28 23.03
N CYS A 200 31.82 4.00 21.73
CA CYS A 200 33.12 3.64 21.20
C CYS A 200 34.15 4.76 21.37
N VAL A 201 33.74 6.02 21.17
CA VAL A 201 34.61 7.19 21.34
C VAL A 201 34.77 7.57 22.82
N ALA A 202 33.72 7.44 23.63
CA ALA A 202 33.72 7.91 25.02
C ALA A 202 34.51 7.00 25.98
N LEU A 203 34.60 5.70 25.68
CA LEU A 203 35.26 4.73 26.55
C LEU A 203 36.70 4.46 26.10
N PRO A 204 37.65 4.26 27.04
CA PRO A 204 39.02 3.94 26.69
C PRO A 204 39.11 2.57 25.97
N PRO A 205 40.04 2.41 25.02
CA PRO A 205 40.34 1.09 24.45
C PRO A 205 40.81 0.09 25.54
N PRO A 206 40.46 -1.20 25.43
CA PRO A 206 39.66 -1.82 24.37
C PRO A 206 38.14 -1.79 24.62
N PHE A 207 37.67 -1.27 25.77
CA PHE A 207 36.28 -1.35 26.19
C PHE A 207 35.32 -0.62 25.22
N GLY A 208 35.71 0.56 24.74
CA GLY A 208 34.92 1.29 23.73
C GLY A 208 34.73 0.50 22.45
N TRP A 209 35.78 -0.18 21.97
CA TRP A 209 35.69 -1.00 20.75
C TRP A 209 34.77 -2.20 20.92
N ILE A 210 34.82 -2.85 22.09
CA ILE A 210 33.98 -4.01 22.38
C ILE A 210 32.51 -3.57 22.50
N VAL A 211 32.22 -2.55 23.31
CA VAL A 211 30.84 -2.07 23.52
C VAL A 211 30.27 -1.51 22.21
N GLY A 212 31.05 -0.68 21.50
CA GLY A 212 30.66 -0.15 20.19
C GLY A 212 30.42 -1.25 19.16
N GLY A 213 31.31 -2.24 19.09
CA GLY A 213 31.16 -3.37 18.16
C GLY A 213 29.93 -4.22 18.46
N ILE A 214 29.61 -4.47 19.73
CA ILE A 214 28.38 -5.20 20.12
C ILE A 214 27.14 -4.42 19.71
N LEU A 215 27.10 -3.12 20.00
CA LEU A 215 25.93 -2.29 19.66
C LEU A 215 25.77 -2.10 18.15
N ALA A 216 26.87 -1.97 17.40
CA ALA A 216 26.84 -1.98 15.93
C ALA A 216 26.29 -3.31 15.39
N LEU A 217 26.72 -4.45 15.92
CA LEU A 217 26.14 -5.74 15.54
C LEU A 217 24.64 -5.82 15.84
N LEU A 218 24.20 -5.30 17.00
CA LEU A 218 22.77 -5.25 17.35
C LEU A 218 21.99 -4.30 16.43
N ALA A 219 22.59 -3.19 15.99
CA ALA A 219 22.00 -2.28 15.02
C ALA A 219 21.74 -3.00 13.69
N LEU A 220 22.75 -3.68 13.15
CA LEU A 220 22.62 -4.48 11.94
C LEU A 220 21.51 -5.54 12.07
N LEU A 221 21.50 -6.27 13.19
CA LEU A 221 20.47 -7.27 13.46
C LEU A 221 19.07 -6.67 13.55
N ALA A 222 18.91 -5.48 14.14
CA ALA A 222 17.62 -4.79 14.21
C ALA A 222 17.10 -4.42 12.81
N ALA A 223 17.96 -3.94 11.92
CA ALA A 223 17.58 -3.65 10.53
C ALA A 223 17.18 -4.93 9.77
N LEU A 224 17.94 -6.01 9.92
CA LEU A 224 17.64 -7.30 9.30
C LEU A 224 16.34 -7.92 9.82
N LEU A 225 16.09 -7.85 11.13
CA LEU A 225 14.85 -8.32 11.73
C LEU A 225 13.65 -7.50 11.29
N GLY A 226 13.78 -6.17 11.21
CA GLY A 226 12.73 -5.31 10.68
C GLY A 226 12.37 -5.66 9.24
N GLY A 227 13.38 -5.91 8.39
CA GLY A 227 13.14 -6.36 7.02
C GLY A 227 12.48 -7.74 6.96
N ALA A 228 12.95 -8.70 7.77
CA ALA A 228 12.38 -10.05 7.81
C ALA A 228 10.92 -10.08 8.31
N ILE A 229 10.58 -9.26 9.31
CA ILE A 229 9.19 -9.08 9.76
C ILE A 229 8.36 -8.43 8.66
N GLY A 230 8.88 -7.37 8.05
CA GLY A 230 8.18 -6.64 6.99
C GLY A 230 7.76 -7.53 5.82
N VAL A 231 8.64 -8.42 5.35
CA VAL A 231 8.33 -9.41 4.29
C VAL A 231 7.15 -10.32 4.66
N GLY A 232 6.91 -10.54 5.96
CA GLY A 232 5.84 -11.40 6.47
C GLY A 232 4.50 -10.71 6.74
N ASP A 233 4.46 -9.37 6.85
CA ASP A 233 3.23 -8.63 7.11
C ASP A 233 2.64 -8.09 5.81
N ALA A 234 1.89 -8.97 5.15
CA ALA A 234 1.30 -8.71 3.85
C ALA A 234 -0.15 -8.22 3.93
N GLY A 235 -0.56 -7.49 2.89
CA GLY A 235 -1.95 -7.17 2.64
C GLY A 235 -2.72 -8.39 2.12
N SER A 236 -4.01 -8.48 2.43
CA SER A 236 -4.87 -9.56 1.93
C SER A 236 -6.30 -9.07 1.68
N PRO A 237 -6.97 -9.57 0.61
CA PRO A 237 -8.40 -9.32 0.44
C PRO A 237 -9.23 -9.88 1.61
N SER A 238 -8.70 -10.87 2.34
CA SER A 238 -9.35 -11.51 3.49
C SER A 238 -9.12 -10.79 4.84
N ASP A 239 -8.40 -9.68 4.87
CA ASP A 239 -8.11 -8.95 6.12
C ASP A 239 -9.36 -8.33 6.78
N VAL A 240 -10.47 -8.21 6.04
CA VAL A 240 -11.75 -7.70 6.53
C VAL A 240 -12.79 -8.82 6.52
N GLU A 241 -13.51 -8.98 7.63
CA GLU A 241 -14.58 -9.98 7.73
C GLU A 241 -15.70 -9.68 6.72
N GLY A 242 -16.09 -10.70 5.95
CA GLY A 242 -17.10 -10.57 4.89
C GLY A 242 -16.56 -10.10 3.54
N ALA A 243 -15.27 -9.77 3.45
CA ALA A 243 -14.61 -9.51 2.18
C ALA A 243 -14.26 -10.81 1.42
N PRO A 244 -13.91 -10.74 0.12
CA PRO A 244 -13.50 -11.91 -0.65
C PRO A 244 -12.29 -12.59 -0.03
N THR A 245 -12.36 -13.90 0.22
CA THR A 245 -11.23 -14.67 0.75
C THR A 245 -10.26 -15.10 -0.35
N GLU A 246 -10.74 -15.20 -1.58
CA GLU A 246 -9.99 -15.54 -2.77
C GLU A 246 -10.51 -14.69 -3.93
N ILE A 247 -9.61 -14.32 -4.84
CA ILE A 247 -9.95 -13.55 -6.04
C ILE A 247 -9.59 -14.40 -7.26
N HIS A 248 -10.60 -14.72 -8.07
CA HIS A 248 -10.47 -15.55 -9.25
C HIS A 248 -10.05 -14.73 -10.47
N GLN A 249 -8.98 -15.20 -11.10
CA GLN A 249 -8.50 -14.71 -12.39
C GLN A 249 -9.17 -15.49 -13.54
N PRO A 250 -9.02 -15.03 -14.79
CA PRO A 250 -9.63 -15.70 -15.94
C PRO A 250 -9.20 -17.17 -16.10
N ASP A 251 -10.12 -18.00 -16.56
CA ASP A 251 -9.93 -19.43 -16.83
C ASP A 251 -9.12 -19.69 -18.11
N ASP A 252 -9.02 -20.95 -18.55
CA ASP A 252 -8.27 -21.33 -19.77
C ASP A 252 -8.87 -20.76 -21.07
N LYS A 253 -10.05 -20.16 -21.00
CA LYS A 253 -10.74 -19.49 -22.11
C LYS A 253 -10.71 -17.96 -21.95
N GLY A 254 -10.08 -17.45 -20.90
CA GLY A 254 -10.04 -16.04 -20.58
C GLY A 254 -11.36 -15.52 -20.00
N LEU A 255 -12.19 -16.37 -19.38
CA LEU A 255 -13.51 -16.03 -18.83
C LEU A 255 -13.62 -16.41 -17.34
N GLY A 256 -14.73 -16.08 -16.69
CA GLY A 256 -15.05 -16.53 -15.35
C GLY A 256 -14.23 -15.88 -14.23
N SER A 257 -13.56 -14.75 -14.50
CA SER A 257 -12.89 -13.98 -13.46
C SER A 257 -13.90 -13.26 -12.57
N ASP A 258 -13.50 -12.90 -11.36
CA ASP A 258 -14.37 -12.15 -10.46
C ASP A 258 -14.61 -10.73 -11.03
N LEU A 259 -15.87 -10.29 -10.93
CA LEU A 259 -16.23 -8.89 -11.02
C LEU A 259 -16.18 -8.31 -9.61
N LEU A 260 -15.31 -7.33 -9.42
CA LEU A 260 -15.10 -6.70 -8.12
C LEU A 260 -15.63 -5.27 -8.14
N TYR A 261 -16.39 -4.91 -7.10
CA TYR A 261 -16.48 -3.52 -6.67
C TYR A 261 -15.25 -3.23 -5.81
N VAL A 262 -14.53 -2.17 -6.15
CA VAL A 262 -13.35 -1.70 -5.41
C VAL A 262 -13.53 -0.23 -5.12
N ARG A 263 -13.32 0.16 -3.86
CA ARG A 263 -13.25 1.56 -3.43
C ARG A 263 -11.93 1.77 -2.70
N GLY A 264 -11.21 2.82 -3.04
CA GLY A 264 -9.92 3.13 -2.47
C GLY A 264 -9.52 4.57 -2.76
N ARG A 265 -8.38 4.99 -2.21
CA ARG A 265 -7.88 6.34 -2.50
C ARG A 265 -7.35 6.39 -3.93
N TRP A 266 -7.81 7.35 -4.72
CA TRP A 266 -7.30 7.60 -6.07
C TRP A 266 -5.97 8.36 -6.01
N VAL A 267 -4.91 7.68 -6.43
CA VAL A 267 -3.54 8.17 -6.37
C VAL A 267 -2.81 7.90 -7.68
N PHE A 268 -1.75 8.65 -7.90
CA PHE A 268 -0.69 8.29 -8.83
C PHE A 268 0.47 7.68 -8.04
N ASP A 269 0.87 6.45 -8.35
CA ASP A 269 2.09 5.86 -7.80
C ASP A 269 3.27 6.25 -8.68
N SER A 270 4.21 7.01 -8.12
CA SER A 270 5.45 7.43 -8.80
C SER A 270 6.55 6.37 -8.79
N LEU A 271 6.32 5.21 -8.18
CA LEU A 271 7.16 4.03 -8.35
C LEU A 271 7.00 3.47 -9.77
N HIS A 272 7.96 2.66 -10.21
CA HIS A 272 8.01 2.11 -11.57
C HIS A 272 8.05 3.20 -12.67
N THR A 273 7.19 3.08 -13.70
CA THR A 273 7.09 4.05 -14.81
C THR A 273 5.92 5.03 -14.64
N GLY A 274 5.16 4.93 -13.55
CA GLY A 274 4.11 5.88 -13.16
C GLY A 274 2.74 5.57 -13.77
N TRP A 275 1.76 5.31 -12.91
CA TRP A 275 0.35 5.14 -13.30
C TRP A 275 -0.58 5.56 -12.16
N ASN A 276 -1.86 5.70 -12.49
CA ASN A 276 -2.90 5.92 -11.49
C ASN A 276 -3.46 4.59 -11.00
N GLU A 277 -3.85 4.58 -9.73
CA GLU A 277 -4.38 3.39 -9.07
C GLU A 277 -5.33 3.74 -7.91
N LEU A 278 -5.99 2.71 -7.38
CA LEU A 278 -6.70 2.79 -6.11
C LEU A 278 -5.85 2.17 -5.01
N HIS A 279 -5.16 3.02 -4.24
CA HIS A 279 -4.25 2.61 -3.17
C HIS A 279 -4.29 3.59 -1.97
N PRO A 280 -4.61 3.11 -0.75
CA PRO A 280 -4.98 1.73 -0.44
C PRO A 280 -6.45 1.46 -0.78
N ILE A 281 -6.80 0.20 -1.04
CA ILE A 281 -8.18 -0.27 -1.08
C ILE A 281 -8.79 -0.14 0.32
N LYS A 282 -10.00 0.42 0.38
CA LYS A 282 -10.80 0.62 1.61
C LYS A 282 -12.03 -0.27 1.68
N ALA A 283 -12.59 -0.64 0.53
CA ALA A 283 -13.64 -1.64 0.42
C ALA A 283 -13.49 -2.47 -0.86
N CYS A 284 -13.75 -3.77 -0.75
CA CYS A 284 -13.77 -4.68 -1.89
C CYS A 284 -14.85 -5.75 -1.69
N THR A 285 -15.64 -6.03 -2.73
CA THR A 285 -16.59 -7.14 -2.73
C THR A 285 -16.77 -7.72 -4.13
N VAL A 286 -17.00 -9.04 -4.19
CA VAL A 286 -17.45 -9.69 -5.43
C VAL A 286 -18.88 -9.27 -5.73
N VAL A 287 -19.13 -8.84 -6.97
CA VAL A 287 -20.45 -8.46 -7.47
C VAL A 287 -20.96 -9.39 -8.57
N GLY A 288 -20.13 -10.32 -9.03
CA GLY A 288 -20.47 -11.33 -10.03
C GLY A 288 -19.23 -11.97 -10.62
N SER A 289 -19.39 -12.60 -11.79
CA SER A 289 -18.29 -13.15 -12.59
C SER A 289 -18.36 -12.56 -14.00
N TRP A 290 -17.20 -12.34 -14.61
CA TRP A 290 -17.10 -11.81 -15.95
C TRP A 290 -17.01 -12.95 -16.96
N ASP A 291 -18.09 -13.16 -17.71
CA ASP A 291 -18.20 -14.22 -18.72
C ASP A 291 -18.05 -13.71 -20.16
N GLY A 292 -17.34 -12.58 -20.33
CA GLY A 292 -17.06 -12.00 -21.65
C GLY A 292 -17.98 -10.85 -22.05
N ASP A 293 -18.89 -10.42 -21.19
CA ASP A 293 -19.76 -9.28 -21.44
C ASP A 293 -20.08 -8.54 -20.12
N TRP A 294 -20.47 -7.28 -20.25
CA TRP A 294 -20.83 -6.42 -19.13
C TRP A 294 -22.33 -6.39 -18.90
N SER A 295 -22.74 -6.48 -17.64
CA SER A 295 -24.14 -6.24 -17.27
C SER A 295 -24.52 -4.78 -17.58
N SER A 296 -25.73 -4.58 -18.13
CA SER A 296 -26.27 -3.23 -18.34
C SER A 296 -26.54 -2.47 -17.04
N ASP A 297 -26.68 -3.17 -15.91
CA ASP A 297 -26.86 -2.58 -14.57
C ASP A 297 -25.54 -2.36 -13.82
N THR A 298 -24.37 -2.50 -14.47
CA THR A 298 -23.06 -2.36 -13.77
C THR A 298 -22.94 -1.04 -13.02
N VAL A 299 -23.33 0.09 -13.63
CA VAL A 299 -23.31 1.40 -12.96
C VAL A 299 -24.32 1.46 -11.81
N GLY A 300 -25.53 0.92 -11.99
CA GLY A 300 -26.54 0.88 -10.95
C GLY A 300 -26.14 0.02 -9.74
N VAL A 301 -25.41 -1.08 -9.96
CA VAL A 301 -24.82 -1.89 -8.89
C VAL A 301 -23.81 -1.08 -8.11
N LYS A 302 -22.89 -0.38 -8.80
CA LYS A 302 -21.90 0.49 -8.16
C LYS A 302 -22.56 1.57 -7.31
N ASP A 303 -23.53 2.31 -7.85
CA ASP A 303 -24.19 3.40 -7.14
C ASP A 303 -24.88 2.91 -5.84
N ARG A 304 -25.47 1.70 -5.87
CA ARG A 304 -26.06 1.07 -4.68
C ARG A 304 -25.01 0.70 -3.64
N LEU A 305 -23.85 0.22 -4.08
CA LEU A 305 -22.74 -0.13 -3.20
C LEU A 305 -22.09 1.12 -2.60
N ASP A 306 -21.88 2.17 -3.38
CA ASP A 306 -21.40 3.47 -2.87
C ASP A 306 -22.32 4.00 -1.79
N ALA A 307 -23.63 4.05 -2.05
CA ALA A 307 -24.62 4.48 -1.06
C ALA A 307 -24.61 3.60 0.20
N ALA A 308 -24.40 2.29 0.05
CA ALA A 308 -24.32 1.36 1.17
C ALA A 308 -23.05 1.58 2.02
N PHE A 309 -21.89 1.72 1.38
CA PHE A 309 -20.63 2.00 2.08
C PHE A 309 -20.64 3.39 2.71
N ASP A 310 -21.12 4.43 2.02
CA ASP A 310 -21.28 5.77 2.58
C ASP A 310 -22.20 5.75 3.80
N ALA A 311 -23.30 5.02 3.74
CA ALA A 311 -24.20 4.88 4.87
C ALA A 311 -23.52 4.14 6.05
N ALA A 312 -22.72 3.11 5.77
CA ALA A 312 -22.00 2.34 6.78
C ALA A 312 -20.87 3.14 7.46
N GLU A 313 -20.27 4.09 6.74
CA GLU A 313 -19.15 4.92 7.20
C GLU A 313 -19.60 6.17 7.97
N ARG A 314 -20.91 6.47 8.04
CA ARG A 314 -21.41 7.60 8.82
C ARG A 314 -21.06 7.47 10.31
N ASP A 315 -20.58 8.56 10.90
CA ASP A 315 -20.20 8.64 12.33
C ASP A 315 -21.30 8.12 13.28
N ASP A 316 -22.57 8.43 13.00
CA ASP A 316 -23.68 7.98 13.83
C ASP A 316 -23.92 6.47 13.71
N VAL A 317 -23.71 5.89 12.53
CA VAL A 317 -23.79 4.45 12.29
C VAL A 317 -22.62 3.74 12.95
N ILE A 318 -21.38 4.22 12.78
CA ILE A 318 -20.20 3.66 13.44
C ILE A 318 -20.37 3.69 14.97
N LYS A 319 -20.79 4.84 15.51
CA LYS A 319 -21.01 5.01 16.95
C LYS A 319 -22.10 4.07 17.47
N ARG A 320 -23.19 3.88 16.72
CA ARG A 320 -24.24 2.91 17.06
C ARG A 320 -23.71 1.48 16.98
N GLN A 321 -23.05 1.09 15.90
CA GLN A 321 -22.46 -0.24 15.77
C GLN A 321 -21.50 -0.54 16.93
N GLY A 322 -20.75 0.44 17.42
CA GLY A 322 -19.85 0.28 18.56
C GLY A 322 -20.52 0.10 19.93
N LYS A 323 -21.85 0.23 20.05
CA LYS A 323 -22.55 -0.03 21.34
C LYS A 323 -22.62 -1.53 21.63
N THR A 324 -22.58 -1.89 22.91
CA THR A 324 -22.52 -3.30 23.35
C THR A 324 -23.68 -4.14 22.84
N GLU A 325 -24.89 -3.57 22.75
CA GLU A 325 -26.08 -4.24 22.21
C GLU A 325 -25.99 -4.60 20.72
N HIS A 326 -25.02 -4.02 19.99
CA HIS A 326 -24.78 -4.25 18.57
C HIS A 326 -23.49 -5.06 18.30
N GLN A 327 -22.82 -5.53 19.35
CA GLN A 327 -21.56 -6.30 19.30
C GLN A 327 -21.76 -7.76 19.71
N TRP A 328 -22.93 -8.33 19.43
CA TRP A 328 -23.27 -9.69 19.85
C TRP A 328 -22.53 -10.73 19.00
N ARG A 329 -21.94 -11.73 19.65
CA ARG A 329 -21.31 -12.89 18.98
C ARG A 329 -22.23 -14.10 18.96
N VAL A 330 -23.17 -14.14 19.91
CA VAL A 330 -24.26 -15.11 19.97
C VAL A 330 -25.55 -14.30 19.95
N HIS A 331 -26.61 -14.85 19.34
CA HIS A 331 -27.89 -14.16 19.18
C HIS A 331 -28.32 -13.40 20.46
N PRO A 332 -28.80 -12.13 20.39
CA PRO A 332 -29.06 -11.29 21.56
C PRO A 332 -29.94 -11.94 22.66
N LEU A 333 -30.88 -12.80 22.26
CA LEU A 333 -31.73 -13.58 23.18
C LEU A 333 -30.98 -14.61 24.04
N VAL A 334 -29.74 -14.98 23.66
CA VAL A 334 -28.88 -15.91 24.38
C VAL A 334 -27.82 -15.15 25.19
N ASP A 335 -27.28 -14.06 24.65
CA ASP A 335 -26.28 -13.21 25.33
C ASP A 335 -26.89 -12.25 26.37
N GLY A 336 -28.23 -12.21 26.50
CA GLY A 336 -28.91 -11.41 27.53
C GLY A 336 -28.92 -9.90 27.28
N CYS A 337 -28.69 -9.47 26.04
CA CYS A 337 -28.81 -8.06 25.67
C CYS A 337 -30.29 -7.65 25.60
N GLU A 338 -30.65 -6.56 26.26
CA GLU A 338 -31.99 -5.96 26.12
C GLU A 338 -32.15 -5.38 24.70
N LEU A 339 -33.32 -5.59 24.09
CA LEU A 339 -33.64 -5.03 22.78
C LEU A 339 -33.58 -3.49 22.85
N SER A 340 -32.72 -2.89 22.03
CA SER A 340 -32.68 -1.43 21.90
C SER A 340 -34.04 -0.89 21.49
N THR A 341 -34.55 0.08 22.25
CA THR A 341 -35.79 0.82 21.94
C THR A 341 -35.51 2.04 21.07
N GLU A 342 -34.26 2.31 20.69
CA GLU A 342 -33.94 3.42 19.80
C GLU A 342 -34.40 3.11 18.37
N PRO A 343 -35.07 4.06 17.69
CA PRO A 343 -35.45 3.89 16.30
C PRO A 343 -34.22 3.79 15.39
N ALA A 344 -34.38 3.04 14.29
CA ALA A 344 -33.36 2.94 13.23
C ALA A 344 -32.95 4.33 12.71
N PRO A 345 -31.71 4.52 12.22
CA PRO A 345 -31.30 5.79 11.66
C PRO A 345 -32.19 6.17 10.48
N ASP A 346 -32.60 7.43 10.41
CA ASP A 346 -33.34 7.95 9.25
C ASP A 346 -32.46 7.82 7.99
N GLY A 347 -33.04 7.28 6.91
CA GLY A 347 -32.39 7.14 5.62
C GLY A 347 -31.42 5.95 5.46
N GLY A 348 -31.44 4.97 6.36
CA GLY A 348 -30.68 3.73 6.17
C GLY A 348 -31.17 2.92 4.95
N PRO A 349 -30.29 2.17 4.26
CA PRO A 349 -30.70 1.34 3.14
C PRO A 349 -31.73 0.30 3.60
N VAL A 350 -32.91 0.30 2.97
CA VAL A 350 -33.88 -0.77 3.14
C VAL A 350 -33.45 -1.91 2.23
N LEU A 351 -32.77 -2.91 2.80
CA LEU A 351 -32.58 -4.19 2.13
C LEU A 351 -33.97 -4.81 1.93
N ARG A 352 -34.50 -4.76 0.70
CA ARG A 352 -35.70 -5.50 0.31
C ARG A 352 -35.31 -6.73 -0.49
#